data_AF-A0A852X1A8-F1
#
_entry.id   AF-A0A852X1A8-F1
#
_cell.length_a   1.000
_cell.length_b   1.000
_cell.length_c   1.000
_cell.angle_alpha   90.00
_cell.angle_beta   90.00
_cell.angle_gamma   90.00
#
_symmetry.space_group_name_H-M   'P 1'
#
loop_
_entity.id
_entity.type
_entity.pdbx_description
1 polymer ?
#
loop_
_entity_poly.entity_id
_entity_poly.type
_entity_poly.pdbx_seq_one_letter_code
_entity_poly.pdbx_strand_id
1 'polypeptide(L)'
;MGSSGGRKRASSGQASSGVKTSTGGQSAHEEHALDIDPENNKSGLWGALAGLIVFALIAIPLSAAFTFATTPHSQQLFAGRLSDATQGGYQFFWWTVTIFLFALPFLVGYGVAKLSVKSLTIVGAVIVLFVIAIMVLGQVFVF
;
A
#
# COMPACT_ATOMS: atom_id res chain seq x y z
N MET A 1 54.82 44.62 64.13
CA MET A 1 55.98 44.70 63.19
C MET A 1 56.10 43.32 62.56
N GLY A 2 55.67 43.06 61.32
CA GLY A 2 56.13 43.64 60.05
C GLY A 2 56.92 42.52 59.34
N SER A 3 56.29 41.71 58.47
CA SER A 3 56.15 41.91 57.01
C SER A 3 57.35 41.40 56.20
N SER A 4 57.05 40.96 54.97
CA SER A 4 57.93 40.45 53.89
C SER A 4 58.15 38.93 53.93
N GLY A 5 57.67 38.12 52.99
CA GLY A 5 57.65 38.27 51.52
C GLY A 5 58.56 37.14 50.99
N GLY A 6 58.17 36.15 50.19
CA GLY A 6 57.28 36.12 49.04
C GLY A 6 58.12 35.70 47.83
N ARG A 7 57.91 34.49 47.28
CA ARG A 7 57.70 34.27 45.83
C ARG A 7 57.49 32.80 45.45
N LYS A 8 56.62 32.70 44.44
CA LYS A 8 56.01 31.55 43.77
C LYS A 8 56.99 30.82 42.84
N ARG A 9 56.75 29.52 42.61
CA ARG A 9 56.77 28.89 41.28
C ARG A 9 56.27 27.44 41.35
N ALA A 10 55.09 27.21 40.79
CA ALA A 10 54.76 26.01 40.03
C ALA A 10 53.51 26.32 39.19
N SER A 11 53.72 26.53 37.89
CA SER A 11 52.67 26.48 36.88
C SER A 11 52.70 25.09 36.26
N SER A 12 51.60 24.37 36.32
CA SER A 12 51.31 23.30 35.37
C SER A 12 49.81 23.03 35.32
N GLY A 13 49.21 23.56 34.25
CA GLY A 13 47.96 23.20 33.60
C GLY A 13 46.88 22.48 34.40
N GLN A 14 45.87 23.23 34.81
CA GLN A 14 44.52 22.69 35.02
C GLN A 14 43.64 23.22 33.88
N ALA A 15 43.56 22.45 32.79
CA ALA A 15 42.62 22.71 31.71
C ALA A 15 41.27 22.09 32.09
N SER A 16 40.33 22.97 32.39
CA SER A 16 38.92 22.69 32.62
C SER A 16 38.17 22.57 31.29
N SER A 17 37.62 21.40 30.99
CA SER A 17 36.52 21.28 30.01
C SER A 17 35.62 20.10 30.38
N GLY A 18 34.81 20.30 31.41
CA GLY A 18 33.70 19.42 31.75
C GLY A 18 32.46 20.26 31.95
N VAL A 19 31.85 20.72 30.86
CA VAL A 19 30.54 21.38 30.90
C VAL A 19 29.50 20.33 31.31
N LYS A 20 29.07 20.37 32.57
CA LYS A 20 27.79 19.79 33.01
C LYS A 20 26.76 20.91 33.00
N THR A 21 25.93 20.94 31.97
CA THR A 21 24.68 21.70 31.96
C THR A 21 23.52 20.72 32.02
N SER A 22 23.02 20.52 33.23
CA SER A 22 21.69 19.99 33.50
C SER A 22 20.73 21.17 33.67
N THR A 23 19.87 21.42 32.69
CA THR A 23 18.64 22.21 32.89
C THR A 23 17.61 21.73 31.87
N GLY A 24 16.48 21.25 32.37
CA GLY A 24 15.37 20.76 31.56
C GLY A 24 14.48 21.87 31.02
N GLY A 25 13.61 21.43 30.10
CA GLY A 25 12.33 22.04 29.79
C GLY A 25 12.35 23.09 28.69
N GLN A 26 11.98 22.70 27.46
CA GLN A 26 10.68 23.03 26.85
C GLN A 26 10.67 22.75 25.34
N SER A 27 9.88 21.73 24.98
CA SER A 27 8.93 21.71 23.84
C SER A 27 9.43 22.24 22.50
N ALA A 28 10.14 21.40 21.75
CA ALA A 28 9.96 21.35 20.31
C ALA A 28 8.90 20.29 20.04
N HIS A 29 7.87 20.65 19.27
CA HIS A 29 6.83 19.76 18.80
C HIS A 29 7.45 18.52 18.15
N GLU A 30 7.53 17.42 18.90
CA GLU A 30 7.59 16.10 18.29
C GLU A 30 6.25 15.93 17.58
N GLU A 31 6.32 15.94 16.26
CA GLU A 31 5.26 15.42 15.43
C GLU A 31 4.91 14.04 16.01
N HIS A 32 3.74 13.94 16.64
CA HIS A 32 3.07 12.67 16.90
C HIS A 32 2.73 12.07 15.53
N ALA A 33 3.75 11.64 14.79
CA ALA A 33 3.65 10.59 13.81
C ALA A 33 3.28 9.35 14.60
N LEU A 34 1.97 9.20 14.83
CA LEU A 34 1.27 8.00 15.28
C LEU A 34 2.23 6.93 15.79
N ASP A 35 2.48 6.97 17.10
CA ASP A 35 3.12 5.90 17.84
C ASP A 35 2.21 4.67 17.70
N ILE A 36 2.43 3.89 16.62
CA ILE A 36 1.76 2.62 16.40
C ILE A 36 2.46 1.65 17.33
N ASP A 37 1.81 1.36 18.46
CA ASP A 37 2.22 0.33 19.41
C ASP A 37 2.81 -0.90 18.70
N PRO A 38 4.07 -1.28 18.97
CA PRO A 38 4.72 -2.43 18.34
C PRO A 38 4.11 -3.79 18.74
N GLU A 39 3.20 -3.84 19.73
CA GLU A 39 2.40 -5.02 20.06
C GLU A 39 1.21 -5.27 19.11
N ASN A 40 0.83 -4.30 18.27
CA ASN A 40 -0.37 -4.38 17.45
C ASN A 40 -0.07 -4.51 15.95
N ASN A 41 0.12 -5.76 15.50
CA ASN A 41 0.03 -6.19 14.10
C ASN A 41 -1.38 -5.99 13.47
N LYS A 42 -2.16 -5.02 13.95
CA LYS A 42 -3.55 -4.76 13.56
C LYS A 42 -3.66 -4.31 12.10
N SER A 43 -2.67 -3.61 11.55
CA SER A 43 -2.71 -3.12 10.16
C SER A 43 -2.85 -4.25 9.15
N GLY A 44 -2.14 -5.36 9.34
CA GLY A 44 -2.27 -6.56 8.51
C GLY A 44 -3.66 -7.20 8.62
N LEU A 45 -4.23 -7.24 9.83
CA LEU A 45 -5.58 -7.78 10.07
C LEU A 45 -6.67 -6.90 9.43
N TRP A 46 -6.53 -5.58 9.52
CA TRP A 46 -7.43 -4.62 8.85
C TRP A 46 -7.32 -4.71 7.32
N GLY A 47 -6.12 -4.92 6.80
CA GLY A 47 -5.90 -5.21 5.38
C GLY A 47 -6.55 -6.52 4.94
N ALA A 48 -6.37 -7.60 5.71
CA ALA A 48 -7.00 -8.89 5.42
C ALA A 48 -8.53 -8.80 5.44
N LEU A 49 -9.11 -8.08 6.40
CA LEU A 49 -10.54 -7.82 6.46
C LEU A 49 -11.02 -7.01 5.26
N ALA A 50 -10.31 -5.95 4.88
CA ALA A 50 -10.64 -5.16 3.70
C ALA A 50 -10.61 -6.02 2.42
N GLY A 51 -9.57 -6.86 2.27
CA GLY A 51 -9.49 -7.81 1.16
C GLY A 51 -10.62 -8.83 1.16
N LEU A 52 -11.00 -9.36 2.33
CA LEU A 52 -12.12 -10.28 2.47
C LEU A 52 -13.45 -9.65 2.07
N ILE A 53 -13.71 -8.41 2.50
CA ILE A 53 -14.92 -7.67 2.11
C ILE A 53 -14.95 -7.45 0.61
N VAL A 54 -13.83 -7.01 0.01
CA VAL A 54 -13.73 -6.86 -1.44
C VAL A 54 -14.01 -8.18 -2.13
N PHE A 55 -13.38 -9.28 -1.69
CA PHE A 55 -13.62 -10.61 -2.25
C PHE A 55 -15.09 -11.00 -2.20
N ALA A 56 -15.78 -10.76 -1.07
CA ALA A 56 -17.21 -11.01 -0.95
C ALA A 56 -18.04 -10.18 -1.94
N LEU A 57 -17.71 -8.90 -2.11
CA LEU A 57 -18.40 -8.00 -3.06
C LEU A 57 -18.20 -8.42 -4.52
N ILE A 58 -17.00 -8.90 -4.85
CA ILE A 58 -16.68 -9.31 -6.22
C ILE A 58 -16.98 -10.79 -6.49
N ALA A 59 -17.47 -11.56 -5.52
CA ALA A 59 -17.71 -13.00 -5.69
C ALA A 59 -18.68 -13.29 -6.83
N ILE A 60 -19.75 -12.49 -6.95
CA ILE A 60 -20.73 -12.60 -8.03
C ILE A 60 -20.08 -12.34 -9.41
N PRO A 61 -19.45 -11.18 -9.68
CA PRO A 61 -18.81 -10.95 -10.97
C PRO A 61 -17.64 -11.91 -11.25
N LEU A 62 -16.90 -12.35 -10.23
CA LEU A 62 -15.81 -13.32 -10.38
C LEU A 62 -16.33 -14.68 -10.85
N SER A 63 -17.43 -15.16 -10.27
CA SER A 63 -18.05 -16.41 -10.70
C SER A 63 -18.58 -16.33 -12.13
N ALA A 64 -19.24 -15.23 -12.50
CA ALA A 64 -19.71 -15.00 -13.87
C ALA A 64 -18.55 -14.99 -14.87
N ALA A 65 -17.48 -14.24 -14.59
CA ALA A 65 -16.30 -14.18 -15.44
C ALA A 65 -15.65 -15.56 -15.62
N PHE A 66 -15.53 -16.34 -14.53
CA PHE A 66 -14.99 -17.69 -14.58
C PHE A 66 -15.87 -18.65 -15.41
N THR A 67 -17.19 -18.57 -15.26
CA THR A 67 -18.13 -19.37 -16.05
C THR A 67 -18.05 -19.04 -17.54
N PHE A 68 -17.94 -17.76 -17.91
CA PHE A 68 -17.79 -17.35 -19.31
C PHE A 68 -16.42 -17.76 -19.89
N ALA A 69 -15.35 -17.70 -19.09
CA ALA A 69 -14.02 -18.16 -19.50
C ALA A 69 -13.98 -19.67 -19.80
N THR A 70 -14.70 -20.47 -19.01
CA THR A 70 -14.75 -21.93 -19.14
C THR A 70 -15.81 -22.43 -20.12
N THR A 71 -16.80 -21.60 -20.44
CA THR A 71 -17.92 -21.97 -21.34
C THR A 71 -17.93 -21.09 -22.59
N PRO A 72 -17.07 -21.35 -23.59
CA PRO A 72 -16.97 -20.51 -24.79
C PRO A 72 -18.27 -20.39 -25.58
N HIS A 73 -19.14 -21.41 -25.57
CA HIS A 73 -20.44 -21.34 -26.25
C HIS A 73 -21.40 -20.29 -25.65
N SER A 74 -21.12 -19.77 -24.45
CA SER A 74 -21.88 -18.67 -23.85
C SER A 74 -21.79 -17.35 -24.64
N GLN A 75 -20.91 -17.24 -25.64
CA GLN A 75 -20.89 -16.14 -26.62
C GLN A 75 -22.25 -15.86 -27.25
N GLN A 76 -23.08 -16.91 -27.43
CA GLN A 76 -24.42 -16.80 -28.03
C GLN A 76 -25.39 -15.97 -27.18
N LEU A 77 -25.15 -15.85 -25.87
CA LEU A 77 -25.98 -15.06 -24.94
C LEU A 77 -25.90 -13.55 -25.21
N PHE A 78 -24.89 -13.12 -25.98
CA PHE A 78 -24.69 -11.73 -26.35
C PHE A 78 -25.29 -11.37 -27.71
N ALA A 79 -26.25 -12.17 -28.20
CA ALA A 79 -27.16 -11.86 -29.32
C ALA A 79 -26.46 -11.32 -30.59
N GLY A 80 -25.34 -11.92 -30.97
CA GLY A 80 -24.59 -11.54 -32.19
C GLY A 80 -23.65 -10.35 -32.02
N ARG A 81 -23.61 -9.66 -30.87
CA ARG A 81 -22.59 -8.63 -30.59
C ARG A 81 -21.16 -9.18 -30.63
N LEU A 82 -21.02 -10.48 -30.35
CA LEU A 82 -19.75 -11.21 -30.41
C LEU A 82 -19.72 -12.24 -31.54
N SER A 83 -20.55 -12.12 -32.60
CA SER A 83 -20.52 -13.10 -33.71
C SER A 83 -19.16 -13.15 -34.41
N ASP A 84 -18.47 -12.01 -34.45
CA ASP A 84 -17.18 -11.84 -35.12
C ASP A 84 -16.00 -12.07 -34.18
N ALA A 85 -16.27 -12.16 -32.87
CA ALA A 85 -15.26 -12.45 -31.86
C ALA A 85 -14.85 -13.92 -31.94
N THR A 86 -13.57 -14.18 -32.21
CA THR A 86 -13.04 -15.54 -32.16
C THR A 86 -13.29 -16.17 -30.79
N GLN A 87 -13.63 -17.46 -30.77
CA GLN A 87 -13.86 -18.20 -29.53
C GLN A 87 -12.69 -18.09 -28.55
N GLY A 88 -11.46 -18.09 -29.08
CA GLY A 88 -10.24 -17.87 -28.31
C GLY A 88 -10.14 -16.47 -27.71
N GLY A 89 -10.49 -15.42 -28.45
CA GLY A 89 -10.51 -14.04 -27.95
C GLY A 89 -11.50 -13.83 -26.82
N TYR A 90 -12.69 -14.43 -26.92
CA TYR A 90 -13.68 -14.41 -25.85
C TYR A 90 -13.20 -15.11 -24.58
N GLN A 91 -12.64 -16.31 -24.71
CA GLN A 91 -12.08 -17.01 -23.54
C GLN A 91 -10.92 -16.24 -22.92
N PHE A 92 -10.01 -15.71 -23.74
CA PHE A 92 -8.87 -14.93 -23.27
C PHE A 92 -9.31 -13.67 -22.51
N PHE A 93 -10.33 -12.96 -23.02
CA PHE A 93 -10.94 -11.82 -22.34
C PHE A 93 -11.44 -12.21 -20.95
N TRP A 94 -12.28 -13.24 -20.84
CA TRP A 94 -12.87 -13.63 -19.57
C TRP A 94 -11.87 -14.24 -18.58
N TRP A 95 -10.85 -14.96 -19.06
CA TRP A 95 -9.75 -15.40 -18.21
C TRP A 95 -8.96 -14.23 -17.64
N THR A 96 -8.72 -13.22 -18.47
CA THR A 96 -8.07 -11.98 -18.05
C THR A 96 -8.91 -11.29 -16.96
N VAL A 97 -10.20 -11.10 -17.18
CA VAL A 97 -11.14 -10.53 -16.19
C VAL A 97 -11.13 -11.35 -14.88
N THR A 98 -11.15 -12.68 -14.98
CA THR A 98 -11.14 -13.58 -13.81
C THR A 98 -9.87 -13.42 -12.97
N ILE A 99 -8.69 -13.45 -13.59
CA ILE A 99 -7.40 -13.31 -12.88
C ILE A 99 -7.34 -11.96 -12.17
N PHE A 100 -7.79 -10.90 -12.83
CA PHE A 100 -7.76 -9.57 -12.23
C PHE A 100 -8.78 -9.38 -11.10
N LEU A 101 -10.01 -9.87 -11.27
CA LEU A 101 -10.98 -9.90 -10.18
C LEU A 101 -10.41 -10.69 -8.99
N PHE A 102 -9.78 -11.83 -9.24
CA PHE A 102 -9.14 -12.61 -8.19
C PHE A 102 -7.98 -11.86 -7.50
N ALA A 103 -7.25 -11.00 -8.21
CA ALA A 103 -6.14 -10.22 -7.66
C ALA A 103 -6.59 -9.00 -6.82
N LEU A 104 -7.74 -8.41 -7.14
CA LEU A 104 -8.31 -7.22 -6.47
C LEU A 104 -8.34 -7.27 -4.94
N PRO A 105 -8.85 -8.32 -4.27
CA PRO A 105 -8.89 -8.39 -2.81
C PRO A 105 -7.50 -8.31 -2.17
N PHE A 106 -6.48 -8.88 -2.80
CA PHE A 106 -5.09 -8.80 -2.32
C PHE A 106 -4.53 -7.40 -2.49
N LEU A 107 -4.81 -6.75 -3.62
CA LEU A 107 -4.34 -5.40 -3.91
C LEU A 107 -4.95 -4.38 -2.93
N VAL A 108 -6.26 -4.47 -2.67
CA VAL A 108 -6.94 -3.61 -1.70
C VAL A 108 -6.47 -3.93 -0.28
N GLY A 109 -6.38 -5.21 0.08
CA GLY A 109 -5.91 -5.61 1.41
C GLY A 109 -4.48 -5.15 1.70
N TYR A 110 -3.58 -5.21 0.71
CA TYR A 110 -2.24 -4.65 0.80
C TYR A 110 -2.25 -3.13 0.94
N GLY A 111 -3.07 -2.43 0.13
CA GLY A 111 -3.21 -0.98 0.19
C GLY A 111 -3.66 -0.49 1.57
N VAL A 112 -4.67 -1.15 2.15
CA VAL A 112 -5.17 -0.83 3.49
C VAL A 112 -4.15 -1.19 4.57
N ALA A 113 -3.44 -2.32 4.46
CA ALA A 113 -2.44 -2.72 5.46
C ALA A 113 -1.24 -1.78 5.55
N LYS A 114 -0.87 -1.12 4.44
CA LYS A 114 0.32 -0.27 4.39
C LYS A 114 0.05 1.22 4.67
N LEU A 115 -1.22 1.67 4.71
CA LEU A 115 -1.67 3.04 5.04
C LEU A 115 -0.77 4.19 4.55
N SER A 116 -0.08 4.01 3.42
CA SER A 116 0.80 5.03 2.85
C SER A 116 0.10 5.63 1.65
N VAL A 117 0.07 6.97 1.56
CA VAL A 117 -0.47 7.69 0.39
C VAL A 117 0.19 7.18 -0.90
N LYS A 118 1.47 6.79 -0.84
CA LYS A 118 2.18 6.15 -1.97
C LYS A 118 1.53 4.81 -2.35
N SER A 119 1.26 3.94 -1.39
CA SER A 119 0.58 2.66 -1.63
C SER A 119 -0.84 2.86 -2.16
N LEU A 120 -1.58 3.83 -1.63
CA LEU A 120 -2.93 4.13 -2.11
C LEU A 120 -2.93 4.64 -3.56
N THR A 121 -1.99 5.52 -3.92
CA THR A 121 -1.82 5.99 -5.30
C THR A 121 -1.44 4.84 -6.24
N ILE A 122 -0.56 3.93 -5.81
CA ILE A 122 -0.18 2.76 -6.61
C ILE A 122 -1.39 1.85 -6.83
N VAL A 123 -2.13 1.53 -5.77
CA VAL A 123 -3.35 0.69 -5.87
C VAL A 123 -4.39 1.36 -6.76
N GLY A 124 -4.65 2.66 -6.57
CA GLY A 124 -5.58 3.42 -7.41
C GLY A 124 -5.16 3.47 -8.88
N ALA A 125 -3.87 3.68 -9.16
CA ALA A 125 -3.33 3.66 -10.52
C ALA A 125 -3.48 2.28 -11.18
N VAL A 126 -3.22 1.20 -10.44
CA VAL A 126 -3.41 -0.17 -10.93
C VAL A 126 -4.89 -0.43 -11.25
N ILE A 127 -5.82 0.02 -10.39
CA ILE A 127 -7.26 -0.13 -10.64
C ILE A 127 -7.70 0.69 -11.87
N VAL A 128 -7.22 1.93 -12.04
CA VAL A 128 -7.56 2.75 -13.21
C VAL A 128 -7.01 2.13 -14.49
N LEU A 129 -5.74 1.73 -14.51
CA LEU A 129 -5.15 1.02 -15.64
C LEU A 129 -5.90 -0.28 -15.93
N PHE A 130 -6.39 -0.97 -14.91
CA PHE A 130 -7.19 -2.17 -15.04
C PHE A 130 -8.54 -1.92 -15.74
N VAL A 131 -9.27 -0.88 -15.34
CA VAL A 131 -10.53 -0.49 -16.01
C VAL A 131 -10.27 -0.13 -17.47
N ILE A 132 -9.20 0.61 -17.75
CA ILE A 132 -8.80 0.96 -19.12
C ILE A 132 -8.46 -0.31 -19.92
N ALA A 133 -7.66 -1.21 -19.36
CA ALA A 133 -7.26 -2.45 -20.03
C ALA A 133 -8.47 -3.32 -20.37
N ILE A 134 -9.44 -3.49 -19.44
CA ILE A 134 -10.69 -4.21 -19.74
C ILE A 134 -11.52 -3.48 -20.80
N MET A 135 -11.64 -2.15 -20.74
CA MET A 135 -12.35 -1.40 -21.78
C MET A 135 -11.72 -1.63 -23.15
N VAL A 136 -10.39 -1.53 -23.25
CA VAL A 136 -9.67 -1.73 -24.50
C VAL A 136 -9.79 -3.18 -24.98
N LEU A 137 -9.60 -4.17 -24.10
CA LEU A 137 -9.78 -5.57 -24.48
C LEU A 137 -11.23 -5.87 -24.91
N GLY A 138 -12.22 -5.28 -24.24
CA GLY A 138 -13.60 -5.34 -24.67
C GLY A 138 -13.79 -4.73 -26.07
N GLN A 139 -13.16 -3.60 -26.36
CA GLN A 139 -13.22 -3.00 -27.70
C GLN A 139 -12.46 -3.76 -28.78
N VAL A 140 -11.46 -4.57 -28.43
CA VAL A 140 -10.65 -5.30 -29.42
C VAL A 140 -11.20 -6.70 -29.68
N PHE A 141 -11.82 -7.32 -28.69
CA PHE A 141 -12.27 -8.72 -28.76
C PHE A 141 -13.78 -8.92 -28.66
N VAL A 142 -14.55 -7.89 -28.27
CA VAL A 142 -16.00 -8.00 -27.99
C VAL A 142 -16.85 -7.00 -28.78
N PHE A 143 -16.28 -5.87 -29.20
CA PHE A 143 -16.92 -4.85 -30.06
C PHE A 143 -16.05 -4.59 -31.29
#